data_AF-A0A2M7R9I0-F1
#
_entry.id   AF-A0A2M7R9I0-F1
#
_cell.length_a   1.000
_cell.length_b   1.000
_cell.length_c   1.000
_cell.angle_alpha   90.00
_cell.angle_beta   90.00
_cell.angle_gamma   90.00
#
_symmetry.space_group_name_H-M   'P 1'
#
loop_
_entity.id
_entity.type
_entity.pdbx_description
1 polymer ?
#
loop_
_entity_poly.entity_id
_entity_poly.type
_entity_poly.pdbx_seq_one_letter_code
_entity_poly.pdbx_strand_id
1 'polypeptide(L)' 'MNITTQKIIDDIVLKYARNKNVLGIFVFGSVARDMSDEYSDIDIYILSCKIKKSIHD' A
#
# COMPACT_ATOMS: atom_id res chain seq x y z
N MET A 1 3.53 8.89 14.25
CA MET A 1 2.90 9.08 12.92
C MET A 1 1.88 10.23 12.90
N ASN A 2 1.96 11.12 11.89
CA ASN A 2 1.07 12.28 11.69
C ASN A 2 -0.33 11.84 11.19
N ILE A 3 -1.39 12.55 11.63
CA ILE A 3 -2.80 12.29 11.23
C ILE A 3 -2.98 12.33 9.71
N THR A 4 -2.31 13.27 9.02
CA THR A 4 -2.38 13.39 7.55
C THR A 4 -1.75 12.17 6.88
N THR A 5 -0.59 11.72 7.36
CA THR A 5 0.09 10.51 6.86
C THR A 5 -0.79 9.28 7.02
N GLN A 6 -1.41 9.10 8.18
CA GLN A 6 -2.34 7.98 8.42
C GLN A 6 -3.51 8.01 7.44
N LYS A 7 -4.15 9.17 7.24
CA LYS A 7 -5.27 9.31 6.29
C LYS A 7 -4.88 8.94 4.87
N ILE A 8 -3.70 9.38 4.40
CA ILE A 8 -3.19 9.03 3.07
C ILE A 8 -2.98 7.53 2.95
N ILE A 9 -2.37 6.90 3.97
CA ILE A 9 -2.18 5.44 4.01
C ILE A 9 -3.53 4.72 3.95
N ASP A 10 -4.50 5.14 4.76
CA ASP A 10 -5.83 4.53 4.82
C ASP A 10 -6.56 4.64 3.48
N ASP A 11 -6.51 5.82 2.83
CA ASP A 11 -7.12 6.03 1.53
C ASP A 11 -6.51 5.13 0.45
N ILE A 12 -5.19 4.96 0.46
CA ILE A 12 -4.48 4.04 -0.44
C ILE A 12 -4.88 2.60 -0.14
N VAL A 13 -4.87 2.19 1.13
CA VAL A 13 -5.27 0.84 1.53
C VAL A 13 -6.70 0.55 1.08
N LEU A 14 -7.66 1.45 1.34
CA LEU A 14 -9.05 1.28 0.92
C LEU A 14 -9.22 1.22 -0.59
N LYS A 15 -8.47 2.02 -1.35
CA LYS A 15 -8.49 2.02 -2.81
C LYS A 15 -8.01 0.69 -3.39
N TYR A 16 -6.93 0.12 -2.85
CA TYR A 16 -6.31 -1.09 -3.39
C TYR A 16 -6.84 -2.39 -2.78
N ALA A 17 -7.36 -2.38 -1.55
CA ALA A 17 -7.96 -3.55 -0.90
C ALA A 17 -9.17 -4.12 -1.65
N ARG A 18 -9.87 -3.28 -2.43
CA ARG A 18 -11.00 -3.71 -3.28
C ARG A 18 -10.55 -4.49 -4.52
N ASN A 19 -9.27 -4.43 -4.88
CA ASN A 19 -8.75 -5.13 -6.03
C ASN A 19 -8.40 -6.58 -5.65
N LYS A 20 -9.16 -7.55 -6.18
CA LYS A 20 -8.95 -8.99 -5.96
C LYS A 20 -7.55 -9.52 -6.36
N ASN A 21 -6.81 -8.75 -7.16
CA ASN A 21 -5.45 -9.09 -7.56
C ASN A 21 -4.41 -8.59 -6.57
N VAL A 22 -4.77 -7.71 -5.62
CA VAL A 22 -3.85 -7.25 -4.57
C VAL A 22 -3.79 -8.32 -3.48
N LEU A 23 -2.59 -8.83 -3.25
CA LEU A 23 -2.31 -9.82 -2.21
C LEU A 23 -1.97 -9.16 -0.87
N GLY A 24 -1.37 -7.98 -0.92
CA GLY A 24 -0.94 -7.27 0.27
C GLY A 24 -0.46 -5.86 -0.02
N ILE A 25 -0.52 -5.02 1.00
CA ILE A 25 -0.05 -3.64 1.00
C ILE A 25 0.85 -3.50 2.22
N PHE A 26 2.03 -2.95 2.04
CA PHE A 26 3.02 -2.79 3.10
C PHE A 26 3.56 -1.36 3.10
N VAL A 27 3.56 -0.72 4.26
CA VAL A 27 4.22 0.59 4.47
C VAL A 27 5.63 0.33 4.98
N PHE A 28 6.62 0.99 4.39
CA PHE A 28 8.01 0.91 4.82
C PHE A 28 8.62 2.31 4.95
N GLY A 29 9.95 2.41 5.03
CA GLY A 29 10.62 3.71 5.10
C GLY A 29 10.59 4.36 6.49
N SER A 30 10.72 5.68 6.52
CA SER A 30 10.80 6.48 7.76
C SER A 30 9.49 6.44 8.55
N VAL A 31 8.35 6.52 7.85
CA VAL A 31 7.00 6.47 8.43
C VAL A 31 6.77 5.19 9.22
N ALA A 32 7.12 4.03 8.65
CA ALA A 32 6.96 2.73 9.31
C ALA A 32 7.85 2.54 10.54
N ARG A 33 8.93 3.34 10.67
CA ARG A 33 9.88 3.27 11.78
C ARG A 33 9.68 4.37 12.81
N ASP A 34 8.62 5.17 12.68
CA ASP A 34 8.35 6.36 13.50
C ASP A 34 9.51 7.37 13.50
N MET A 35 10.22 7.47 12.37
CA MET A 35 11.34 8.41 12.14
C MET A 35 11.02 9.46 11.06
N SER A 36 9.76 9.57 10.64
CA SER A 36 9.32 10.57 9.65
C SER A 36 9.16 11.95 10.29
N ASP A 37 9.56 12.98 9.56
CA ASP A 37 9.29 14.39 9.85
C ASP A 37 8.26 15.00 8.88
N GLU A 38 8.07 16.32 8.93
CA GLU A 38 7.12 17.05 8.09
C GLU A 38 7.50 17.11 6.60
N TYR A 39 8.75 16.78 6.25
CA TYR A 39 9.26 16.75 4.87
C TYR A 39 9.37 15.34 4.31
N SER A 40 9.12 14.33 5.14
CA SER A 40 9.23 12.93 4.77
C SER A 40 8.12 12.51 3.80
N ASP A 41 8.49 11.66 2.85
CA ASP A 41 7.58 10.97 1.96
C ASP A 41 6.99 9.70 2.61
N ILE A 42 6.11 9.01 1.87
CA ILE A 42 5.46 7.78 2.31
C ILE A 42 5.82 6.66 1.32
N ASP A 43 6.60 5.69 1.80
CA ASP A 43 6.99 4.51 1.05
C ASP A 43 5.95 3.38 1.18
N ILE A 44 5.36 2.96 0.06
CA ILE A 44 4.34 1.90 0.02
C ILE A 44 4.66 0.86 -1.05
N TYR A 45 4.62 -0.42 -0.66
CA TYR A 45 4.73 -1.56 -1.56
C TYR A 45 3.36 -2.24 -1.71
N ILE A 46 2.92 -2.45 -2.96
CA ILE A 46 1.67 -3.16 -3.27
C ILE A 46 2.02 -4.45 -3.99
N LEU A 47 1.83 -5.57 -3.30
CA LEU A 47 2.01 -6.90 -3.89
C LEU A 47 0.72 -7.29 -4.61
N SER A 48 0.84 -7.66 -5.89
CA SER A 48 -0.30 -8.15 -6.67
C SER A 48 0.02 -9.46 -7.38
N CYS A 49 -0.97 -10.33 -7.50
CA CYS A 49 -0.89 -11.52 -8.33
C CYS A 49 -1.50 -11.22 -9.70
N LYS A 50 -0.88 -11.74 -10.75
CA LYS A 50 -1.49 -11.77 -12.07
C LYS A 50 -2.33 -13.04 -12.15
N ILE A 51 -3.65 -12.90 -12.20
CA ILE A 51 -4.52 -14.04 -12.55
C ILE A 51 -4.22 -14.38 -14.02
N LYS A 52 -3.42 -15.42 -14.27
CA LYS A 52 -3.37 -16.03 -15.60
C LYS A 52 -4.74 -16.67 -15.84
N LYS A 53 -5.50 -16.18 -16.83
CA LYS A 53 -6.62 -16.94 -17.39
C LYS A 53 -6.01 -18.22 -17.95
N SER A 54 -6.31 -19.38 -17.37
CA SER A 54 -6.10 -20.65 -18.05
C SER A 54 -7.11 -20.70 -19.19
N ILE A 55 -6.64 -20.45 -20.40
CA ILE A 55 -7.36 -20.86 -21.60
C ILE A 55 -7.16 -22.38 -21.64
N HIS A 56 -8.18 -23.13 -21.24
CA HIS A 56 -8.25 -24.53 -21.60
C HIS A 56 -8.85 -24.55 -23.01
N ASP A 57 -8.04 -25.09 -23.93
CA ASP A 57 -8.37 -25.37 -25.33
C ASP A 57 -9.54 -26.36 -25.46
#